data_AF-A0A818L0T9-F1
#
_entry.id   AF-A0A818L0T9-F1
#
_cell.length_a   1.000
_cell.length_b   1.000
_cell.length_c   1.000
_cell.angle_alpha   90.00
_cell.angle_beta   90.00
_cell.angle_gamma   90.00
#
_symmetry.space_group_name_H-M   'P 1'
#
loop_
_entity.id
_entity.type
_entity.pdbx_description
1 polymer ?
#
loop_
_entity_poly.entity_id
_entity_poly.type
_entity_poly.pdbx_seq_one_letter_code
_entity_poly.pdbx_strand_id
1 'polypeptide(L)'
;MKNNAKFNRQLFQYPKIDINESSIKFQATGCSGSRGEQLYSFEIELFDKINTKTSNYKINDREINVNLKKNTTDTKTPWPRLTKTSAKLPWLKADFDKMTFSEDESDHEQKKSMFKNNFDDDIYKSLRQDTRKAKSKSNLK
;
A
#
# COMPACT_ATOMS: atom_id res chain seq x y z
N MET A 1 44.05 -4.58 21.04
CA MET A 1 43.51 -3.20 20.88
C MET A 1 42.19 -3.32 20.14
N LYS A 2 41.05 -3.01 20.77
CA LYS A 2 39.73 -3.08 20.13
C LYS A 2 39.46 -1.73 19.47
N ASN A 3 39.64 -1.67 18.16
CA ASN A 3 39.28 -0.50 17.36
C ASN A 3 37.76 -0.50 17.18
N ASN A 4 37.05 0.27 17.99
CA ASN A 4 35.63 0.50 17.81
C ASN A 4 35.45 1.62 16.78
N ALA A 5 35.14 1.24 15.54
CA ALA A 5 34.66 2.19 14.54
C ALA A 5 33.30 2.73 14.99
N LYS A 6 33.25 4.02 15.34
CA LYS A 6 31.98 4.73 15.50
C LYS A 6 31.40 4.95 14.11
N PHE A 7 30.40 4.15 13.74
CA PHE A 7 29.54 4.51 12.62
C PHE A 7 28.84 5.82 12.98
N ASN A 8 29.14 6.89 12.25
CA ASN A 8 28.34 8.11 12.28
C ASN A 8 26.96 7.76 11.74
N ARG A 9 26.03 7.41 12.63
CA ARG A 9 24.61 7.41 12.35
C ARG A 9 24.20 8.87 12.21
N GLN A 10 24.40 9.44 11.03
CA GLN A 10 23.77 10.70 10.64
C GLN A 10 22.31 10.60 11.05
N LEU A 11 21.92 11.56 11.88
CA LEU A 11 20.71 11.58 12.68
C LEU A 11 19.51 11.38 11.77
N PHE A 12 18.91 10.18 11.79
CA PHE A 12 17.55 10.00 11.30
C PHE A 12 16.65 10.80 12.25
N GLN A 13 16.44 12.08 11.95
CA GLN A 13 15.34 12.85 12.53
C GLN A 13 14.06 12.18 12.02
N TYR A 14 13.43 11.44 12.92
CA TYR A 14 12.21 10.70 12.60
C TYR A 14 11.12 11.67 12.14
N PRO A 15 10.37 11.33 11.08
CA PRO A 15 9.25 12.15 10.64
C PRO A 15 8.20 12.21 11.74
N LYS A 16 7.75 13.43 12.06
CA LYS A 16 6.65 13.69 12.98
C LYS A 16 5.36 13.80 12.17
N ILE A 17 4.39 12.95 12.51
CA ILE A 17 3.08 12.90 11.86
C ILE A 17 2.03 13.04 12.95
N ASP A 18 1.26 14.11 12.91
CA ASP A 18 0.14 14.35 13.82
C ASP A 18 -1.18 14.17 13.03
N ILE A 19 -1.98 13.18 13.43
CA ILE A 19 -3.27 12.85 12.81
C ILE A 19 -4.37 13.37 13.74
N ASN A 20 -5.08 14.41 13.29
CA ASN A 20 -6.26 14.94 13.96
C ASN A 20 -7.53 14.42 13.29
N GLU A 21 -8.69 14.67 13.91
CA GLU A 21 -9.98 14.24 13.36
C GLU A 21 -10.29 14.84 11.99
N SER A 22 -9.78 16.04 11.68
CA SER A 22 -10.08 16.76 10.43
C SER A 22 -8.84 17.30 9.72
N SER A 23 -7.64 17.06 10.25
CA SER A 23 -6.41 17.52 9.62
C SER A 23 -5.24 16.57 9.88
N ILE A 24 -4.27 16.61 8.98
CA ILE A 24 -3.02 15.85 9.10
C ILE A 24 -1.87 16.82 8.98
N LYS A 25 -0.98 16.80 9.97
CA LYS A 25 0.26 17.57 9.95
C LYS A 25 1.43 16.63 9.78
N PHE A 26 2.32 17.00 8.88
CA PHE A 26 3.53 16.28 8.60
C PHE A 26 4.73 17.22 8.78
N GLN A 27 5.77 16.72 9.43
CA GLN A 27 7.05 17.41 9.56
C GLN A 27 8.18 16.38 9.48
N ALA A 28 9.12 16.56 8.57
CA ALA A 28 10.29 15.70 8.46
C ALA A 28 11.50 16.49 7.98
N THR A 29 12.68 16.10 8.43
CA THR A 29 13.92 16.68 7.94
C THR A 29 14.52 15.70 6.94
N GLY A 30 14.62 16.13 5.68
CA GLY A 30 15.24 15.36 4.62
C GLY A 30 16.63 15.91 4.32
N CYS A 31 17.60 15.04 4.07
CA CYS A 31 18.91 15.45 3.55
C CYS A 31 18.86 15.41 2.02
N SER A 32 18.77 16.58 1.39
CA SER A 32 18.80 16.68 -0.07
C SER A 32 20.24 16.88 -0.51
N GLY A 33 21.03 15.80 -0.53
CA GLY A 33 22.41 15.74 -1.06
C GLY A 33 23.21 17.04 -0.89
N SER A 34 23.31 17.83 -1.96
CA SER A 34 24.11 19.07 -2.05
C SER A 34 23.55 20.29 -1.32
N ARG A 35 22.28 20.26 -0.87
CA ARG A 35 21.59 21.37 -0.18
C ARG A 35 21.53 21.21 1.34
N GLY A 36 22.07 20.11 1.88
CA GLY A 36 22.07 19.84 3.31
C GLY A 36 20.70 19.39 3.86
N GLU A 37 20.53 19.54 5.18
CA GLU A 37 19.30 19.20 5.89
C GLU A 37 18.21 20.25 5.60
N GLN A 38 17.09 19.81 5.02
CA GLN A 38 15.94 20.64 4.74
C GLN A 38 14.72 20.14 5.49
N LEU A 39 14.03 21.08 6.15
CA LEU A 39 12.77 20.81 6.83
C LEU A 39 11.62 20.84 5.82
N TYR A 40 10.90 19.73 5.75
CA TYR A 40 9.66 19.59 5.00
C TYR A 40 8.51 19.58 6.00
N SER A 41 7.57 20.50 5.85
CA SER A 41 6.35 20.53 6.67
C SER A 41 5.14 20.88 5.83
N PHE A 42 4.04 20.16 6.02
CA PHE A 42 2.77 20.48 5.39
C PHE A 42 1.61 20.11 6.30
N GLU A 43 0.48 20.78 6.09
CA GLU A 43 -0.80 20.49 6.73
C GLU A 43 -1.86 20.28 5.66
N ILE A 44 -2.67 19.24 5.84
CA ILE A 44 -3.79 18.91 4.96
C ILE A 44 -5.06 18.90 5.79
N GLU A 45 -6.00 19.78 5.46
CA GLU A 45 -7.38 19.71 5.98
C GLU A 45 -8.17 18.68 5.19
N LEU A 46 -8.71 17.68 5.88
CA LEU A 46 -9.46 16.57 5.28
C LEU A 46 -10.88 16.99 4.90
N PHE A 47 -11.43 16.32 3.89
CA PHE A 47 -12.79 16.56 3.41
C PHE A 47 -13.84 16.33 4.50
N ASP A 48 -13.70 15.26 5.27
CA ASP A 48 -14.60 14.90 6.37
C ASP A 48 -13.80 14.29 7.54
N LYS A 49 -14.47 14.05 8.67
CA LYS A 49 -13.86 13.56 9.89
C LYS A 49 -13.38 12.13 9.78
N ILE A 50 -12.22 11.85 10.35
CA ILE A 50 -11.60 10.53 10.45
C ILE A 50 -11.53 10.06 11.90
N ASN A 51 -11.50 8.75 12.07
CA ASN A 51 -11.30 8.13 13.37
C ASN A 51 -9.80 7.96 13.64
N THR A 52 -9.27 8.85 14.49
CA THR A 52 -7.84 8.87 14.88
C THR A 52 -7.38 7.58 15.56
N LYS A 53 -8.26 6.85 16.26
CA LYS A 53 -7.91 5.61 16.96
C LYS A 53 -7.61 4.46 16.02
N THR A 54 -8.29 4.43 14.88
CA THR A 54 -8.16 3.35 13.90
C THR A 54 -7.27 3.71 12.71
N SER A 55 -6.93 5.00 12.59
CA SER A 55 -5.99 5.49 11.58
C SER A 55 -4.56 5.21 12.05
N ASN A 56 -3.70 4.81 11.13
CA ASN A 56 -2.31 4.50 11.42
C ASN A 56 -1.39 5.01 10.32
N TYR A 57 -0.10 5.09 10.62
CA TYR A 57 0.92 5.38 9.62
C TYR A 57 2.05 4.37 9.74
N LYS A 58 2.68 4.08 8.61
CA LYS A 58 3.85 3.21 8.51
C LYS A 58 4.94 3.95 7.76
N ILE A 59 6.09 4.09 8.41
CA ILE A 59 7.29 4.68 7.82
C ILE A 59 8.07 3.53 7.17
N ASN A 60 8.24 3.60 5.86
CA ASN A 60 9.16 2.77 5.10
C ASN A 60 10.44 3.59 4.81
N ASP A 61 11.50 2.93 4.33
CA ASP A 61 12.78 3.58 4.05
C ASP A 61 12.67 4.70 2.99
N ARG A 62 11.70 4.60 2.07
CA ARG A 62 11.53 5.52 0.94
C ARG A 62 10.25 6.33 0.97
N GLU A 63 9.28 5.94 1.77
CA GLU A 63 7.93 6.50 1.74
C GLU A 63 7.25 6.38 3.10
N ILE A 64 6.20 7.17 3.30
CA ILE A 64 5.39 7.13 4.51
C ILE A 64 3.96 6.85 4.07
N ASN A 65 3.47 5.67 4.43
CA ASN A 65 2.11 5.25 4.15
C ASN A 65 1.20 5.67 5.30
N VAL A 66 0.19 6.48 5.01
CA VAL A 66 -0.79 6.92 6.00
C VAL A 66 -2.13 6.29 5.66
N ASN A 67 -2.63 5.43 6.55
CA ASN A 67 -3.93 4.78 6.41
C ASN A 67 -4.96 5.53 7.26
N LEU A 68 -5.90 6.18 6.59
CA LEU A 68 -6.95 6.97 7.23
C LEU A 68 -8.26 6.18 7.21
N LYS A 69 -8.84 5.96 8.39
CA LYS A 69 -10.18 5.38 8.51
C LYS A 69 -11.20 6.49 8.69
N LYS A 70 -12.10 6.61 7.73
CA LYS A 70 -13.22 7.56 7.75
C LYS A 70 -14.14 7.25 8.94
N ASN A 71 -14.65 8.28 9.60
CA ASN A 71 -15.54 8.11 10.75
C ASN A 71 -17.01 7.88 10.35
N THR A 72 -17.35 8.24 9.10
CA THR A 72 -18.73 8.25 8.60
C THR A 72 -19.27 6.83 8.46
N THR A 73 -20.43 6.57 9.09
CA THR A 73 -21.21 5.33 8.97
C THR A 73 -21.74 5.11 7.55
N ASP A 74 -21.89 6.18 6.77
CA ASP A 74 -22.21 6.13 5.35
C ASP A 74 -20.97 5.81 4.53
N THR A 75 -20.56 4.54 4.54
CA THR A 75 -19.53 4.01 3.66
C THR A 75 -19.85 4.24 2.18
N LYS A 76 -21.13 4.44 1.83
CA LYS A 76 -21.65 4.58 0.46
C LYS A 76 -21.22 5.84 -0.31
N THR A 77 -20.73 6.88 0.37
CA THR A 77 -20.34 8.12 -0.31
C THR A 77 -18.81 8.19 -0.44
N PRO A 78 -18.24 7.87 -1.62
CA PRO A 78 -16.81 8.01 -1.84
C PRO A 78 -16.42 9.49 -1.72
N TRP A 79 -15.23 9.75 -1.17
CA TRP A 79 -14.74 11.12 -1.06
C TRP A 79 -14.29 11.58 -2.45
N PRO A 80 -14.87 12.66 -3.02
CA PRO A 80 -14.46 13.14 -4.34
C PRO A 80 -13.08 13.79 -4.32
N ARG A 81 -12.63 14.25 -3.15
CA ARG A 81 -11.31 14.84 -2.91
C ARG A 81 -10.83 14.52 -1.50
N LEU A 82 -9.50 14.51 -1.31
CA LEU A 82 -8.91 14.34 0.02
C LEU A 82 -9.07 15.61 0.89
N THR A 83 -9.00 16.78 0.26
CA THR A 83 -8.96 18.07 0.96
C THR A 83 -10.34 18.72 1.12
N LYS A 84 -10.56 19.44 2.21
CA LYS A 84 -11.77 20.28 2.36
C LYS A 84 -11.82 21.38 1.31
N THR A 85 -10.69 22.03 1.07
CA THR A 85 -10.55 23.15 0.13
C THR A 85 -10.40 22.67 -1.31
N SER A 86 -10.97 23.41 -2.27
CA SER A 86 -10.84 23.14 -3.71
C SER A 86 -9.47 23.53 -4.30
N ALA A 87 -8.54 24.00 -3.46
CA ALA A 87 -7.21 24.42 -3.88
C ALA A 87 -6.37 23.20 -4.25
N LYS A 88 -5.84 23.20 -5.48
CA LYS A 88 -4.97 22.13 -5.97
C LYS A 88 -3.56 22.32 -5.40
N LEU A 89 -3.13 21.42 -4.54
CA LEU A 89 -1.76 21.37 -4.04
C LEU A 89 -0.87 20.75 -5.13
N PRO A 90 0.11 21.46 -5.72
CA PRO A 90 0.89 20.96 -6.86
C PRO A 90 1.76 19.75 -6.50
N TRP A 91 2.09 19.59 -5.22
CA TRP A 91 2.86 18.46 -4.68
C TRP A 91 1.98 17.26 -4.27
N LEU A 92 0.65 17.43 -4.17
CA LEU A 92 -0.27 16.35 -3.81
C LEU A 92 -0.81 15.70 -5.09
N LYS A 93 -0.48 14.43 -5.29
CA LYS A 93 -0.96 13.63 -6.43
C LYS A 93 -1.82 12.48 -5.90
N ALA A 94 -2.82 12.09 -6.70
CA ALA A 94 -3.57 10.88 -6.42
C ALA A 94 -2.69 9.66 -6.67
N ASP A 95 -2.67 8.72 -5.73
CA ASP A 95 -2.05 7.42 -5.88
C ASP A 95 -3.06 6.46 -6.53
N PHE A 96 -2.92 6.23 -7.84
CA PHE A 96 -3.82 5.38 -8.60
C PHE A 96 -3.59 3.88 -8.32
N ASP A 97 -2.41 3.49 -7.83
CA ASP A 97 -2.09 2.09 -7.55
C ASP A 97 -2.85 1.57 -6.32
N LYS A 98 -3.18 2.46 -5.37
CA LYS A 98 -3.94 2.15 -4.16
C LYS A 98 -5.42 2.52 -4.25
N MET A 99 -5.85 3.11 -5.36
CA MET A 99 -7.24 3.55 -5.53
C MET A 99 -8.09 2.38 -6.01
N THR A 100 -8.78 1.72 -5.08
CA THR A 100 -9.76 0.68 -5.40
C THR A 100 -11.05 1.32 -5.92
N PHE A 101 -11.30 1.20 -7.21
CA PHE A 101 -12.56 1.60 -7.84
C PHE A 101 -13.63 0.53 -7.61
N SER A 102 -14.22 0.47 -6.42
CA SER A 102 -15.54 -0.11 -6.08
C SER A 102 -15.57 -0.66 -4.65
N GLU A 103 -16.71 -0.51 -3.98
CA GLU A 103 -17.01 -1.04 -2.66
C GLU A 103 -17.19 -2.58 -2.63
N ASP A 104 -17.12 -3.26 -3.79
CA ASP A 104 -17.40 -4.70 -3.91
C ASP A 104 -16.14 -5.59 -3.99
N GLU A 105 -14.93 -5.00 -4.02
CA GLU A 105 -13.68 -5.76 -4.17
C GLU A 105 -12.78 -5.82 -2.92
N SER A 106 -13.23 -5.32 -1.76
CA SER A 106 -12.49 -5.47 -0.50
C SER A 106 -12.51 -6.90 0.07
N ASP A 107 -12.83 -7.90 -0.75
CA ASP A 107 -12.72 -9.33 -0.46
C ASP A 107 -11.82 -10.07 -1.48
N HIS A 108 -11.20 -9.33 -2.42
CA HIS A 108 -10.43 -9.94 -3.51
C HIS A 108 -9.05 -10.47 -3.09
N GLU A 109 -8.59 -10.15 -1.88
CA GLU A 109 -7.38 -10.76 -1.31
C GLU A 109 -7.64 -12.19 -0.79
N GLN A 110 -8.89 -12.54 -0.46
CA GLN A 110 -9.29 -13.93 -0.18
C GLN A 110 -9.59 -14.73 -1.46
N LYS A 111 -10.08 -14.09 -2.53
CA LYS A 111 -10.39 -14.79 -3.78
C LYS A 111 -9.14 -15.24 -4.54
N LYS A 112 -8.01 -14.53 -4.43
CA LYS A 112 -6.77 -14.94 -5.12
C LYS A 112 -6.17 -16.25 -4.61
N SER A 113 -6.42 -16.62 -3.34
CA SER A 113 -5.97 -17.90 -2.78
C SER A 113 -6.90 -19.08 -3.12
N MET A 114 -8.15 -18.82 -3.52
CA MET A 114 -9.09 -19.89 -3.89
C MET A 114 -8.98 -20.34 -5.35
N PHE A 115 -8.53 -19.46 -6.27
CA PHE A 115 -8.41 -19.81 -7.69
C PHE A 115 -7.15 -20.60 -8.06
N LYS A 116 -6.18 -20.76 -7.15
CA LYS A 116 -4.88 -21.38 -7.49
C LYS A 116 -4.75 -22.87 -7.14
N ASN A 117 -5.71 -23.44 -6.42
CA ASN A 117 -5.49 -24.76 -5.80
C ASN A 117 -6.32 -25.92 -6.38
N ASN A 118 -7.14 -25.73 -7.42
CA ASN A 118 -7.99 -26.81 -7.94
C ASN A 118 -8.08 -26.94 -9.48
N PHE A 119 -7.50 -26.04 -10.27
CA PHE A 119 -7.64 -26.13 -11.74
C PHE A 119 -6.47 -26.86 -12.44
N ASP A 120 -5.29 -26.87 -11.83
CA ASP A 120 -4.09 -27.40 -12.48
C ASP A 120 -3.93 -28.93 -12.28
N ASP A 121 -4.27 -29.47 -11.12
CA ASP A 121 -3.99 -30.88 -10.81
C ASP A 121 -4.82 -31.88 -11.63
N ASP A 122 -6.08 -31.59 -11.91
CA ASP A 122 -6.95 -32.48 -12.70
C ASP A 122 -6.61 -32.46 -14.20
N ILE A 123 -6.15 -31.31 -14.71
CA ILE A 123 -5.69 -31.17 -16.10
C ILE A 123 -4.35 -31.92 -16.31
N TYR A 124 -3.40 -31.81 -15.37
CA TYR A 124 -2.13 -32.54 -15.46
C TYR A 124 -2.31 -34.07 -15.31
N LYS A 125 -3.29 -34.52 -14.52
CA LYS A 125 -3.58 -35.94 -14.32
C LYS A 125 -4.25 -36.58 -15.53
N SER A 126 -5.15 -35.86 -16.19
CA SER A 126 -5.82 -36.31 -17.42
C SER A 126 -4.85 -36.42 -18.61
N LEU A 127 -3.96 -35.43 -18.82
CA LEU A 127 -2.91 -35.52 -19.85
C LEU A 127 -1.98 -36.74 -19.69
N ARG A 128 -1.66 -37.13 -18.44
CA ARG A 128 -0.82 -38.31 -18.16
C ARG A 128 -1.53 -39.63 -18.44
N GLN A 129 -2.85 -39.67 -18.43
CA GLN A 129 -3.60 -40.90 -18.74
C GLN A 129 -3.75 -41.09 -20.25
N ASP A 130 -3.93 -40.00 -21.01
CA ASP A 130 -4.10 -40.05 -22.45
C ASP A 130 -2.78 -40.39 -23.18
N THR A 131 -1.65 -39.85 -22.69
CA THR A 131 -0.31 -40.19 -23.22
C THR A 131 0.10 -41.64 -22.97
N ARG A 132 -0.44 -42.33 -21.95
CA ARG A 132 -0.22 -43.76 -21.72
C ARG A 132 -1.06 -44.64 -22.64
N LYS A 133 -2.30 -44.24 -22.95
CA LYS A 133 -3.19 -44.98 -23.86
C LYS A 133 -2.74 -44.90 -25.32
N ALA A 134 -2.07 -43.81 -25.72
CA ALA A 134 -1.52 -43.68 -27.07
C ALA A 134 -0.31 -44.60 -27.34
N LYS A 135 0.53 -44.89 -26.34
CA LYS A 135 1.71 -45.76 -26.49
C LYS A 135 1.40 -47.26 -26.53
N SER A 136 0.24 -47.70 -26.04
CA SER A 136 -0.11 -49.14 -26.10
C SER A 136 -0.75 -49.55 -27.43
N LYS A 137 -1.22 -48.60 -28.24
CA LYS A 137 -1.85 -48.87 -29.55
C LYS A 137 -0.88 -48.90 -30.73
N SER A 138 0.39 -48.52 -30.54
CA SER A 138 1.41 -48.51 -31.61
C SER A 138 2.28 -49.78 -31.65
N ASN A 139 2.08 -50.76 -30.75
CA ASN A 139 2.86 -52.00 -30.69
C ASN A 139 2.06 -53.26 -31.05
N LEU A 140 0.97 -53.13 -31.81
CA LEU A 140 0.36 -54.26 -32.52
C LEU A 140 0.19 -53.89 -33.99
N LYS A 141 1.23 -54.16 -34.79
CA LYS A 141 1.08 -54.53 -36.18
C LYS A 141 2.22 -55.44 -36.59
#